data_AF-A0A1T3P368-F1
#
_entry.id   AF-A0A1T3P368-F1
#
_cell.length_a   1.000
_cell.length_b   1.000
_cell.length_c   1.000
_cell.angle_alpha   90.00
_cell.angle_beta   90.00
_cell.angle_gamma   90.00
#
_symmetry.space_group_name_H-M   'P 1'
#
loop_
_entity.id
_entity.type
_entity.pdbx_description
1 polymer ?
#
loop_
_entity_poly.entity_id
_entity_poly.type
_entity_poly.pdbx_seq_one_letter_code
_entity_poly.pdbx_strand_id
1 'polypeptide(L)'
;MSPARRWQDVKADAHRVNPVLADPGVQSRARAELDAYVVGFRLKELRKSLGRTQAEVAAILGVSQARVSQIETGDLEAMELETLRSYAAALGGRLDVTVSIGDTSFRVA
;
A
#
# COMPACT_ATOMS: atom_id res chain seq x y z
N MET A 1 5.60 -27.80 -29.93
CA MET A 1 5.25 -26.51 -29.28
C MET A 1 4.02 -26.76 -28.43
N SER A 2 4.06 -26.53 -27.12
CA SER A 2 2.85 -26.61 -26.30
C SER A 2 1.88 -25.52 -26.72
N PRO A 3 0.57 -25.82 -26.90
CA PRO A 3 -0.40 -24.79 -27.23
C PRO A 3 -0.49 -23.76 -26.10
N ALA A 4 -0.70 -22.50 -26.47
CA ALA A 4 -0.89 -21.42 -25.51
C ALA A 4 -2.13 -21.75 -24.65
N ARG A 5 -1.92 -21.97 -23.35
CA ARG A 5 -3.02 -22.21 -22.42
C ARG A 5 -3.76 -20.92 -22.13
N ARG A 6 -5.07 -20.99 -22.01
CA ARG A 6 -5.87 -19.85 -21.55
C ARG A 6 -5.52 -19.56 -20.09
N TRP A 7 -5.35 -18.29 -19.75
CA TRP A 7 -5.00 -17.86 -18.40
C TRP A 7 -5.97 -18.38 -17.33
N GLN A 8 -7.26 -18.49 -17.66
CA GLN A 8 -8.29 -19.03 -16.77
C GLN A 8 -8.01 -20.49 -16.38
N ASP A 9 -7.57 -21.32 -17.32
CA ASP A 9 -7.28 -22.74 -17.07
C ASP A 9 -6.03 -22.88 -16.20
N VAL A 10 -5.02 -22.04 -16.43
CA VAL A 10 -3.80 -21.98 -15.61
C VAL A 10 -4.15 -21.58 -14.17
N LYS A 11 -5.02 -20.59 -13.98
CA LYS A 11 -5.45 -20.13 -12.65
C LYS A 11 -6.29 -21.20 -11.93
N ALA A 12 -7.16 -21.90 -12.65
CA ALA A 12 -7.95 -23.00 -12.10
C ALA A 12 -7.06 -24.18 -11.66
N ASP A 13 -6.03 -24.53 -12.45
CA ASP A 13 -5.05 -25.54 -12.04
C ASP A 13 -4.22 -25.08 -10.84
N ALA A 14 -3.80 -23.82 -10.79
CA ALA A 14 -3.06 -23.27 -9.66
C ALA A 14 -3.88 -23.33 -8.36
N HIS A 15 -5.18 -23.00 -8.41
CA HIS A 15 -6.07 -23.17 -7.26
C HIS A 15 -6.29 -24.64 -6.89
N ARG A 16 -6.27 -25.57 -7.85
CA ARG A 16 -6.37 -27.00 -7.56
C ARG A 16 -5.13 -27.53 -6.84
N VAL A 17 -3.95 -27.11 -7.29
CA VAL A 17 -2.66 -27.48 -6.69
C VAL A 17 -2.46 -26.80 -5.34
N ASN A 18 -2.94 -25.56 -5.19
CA ASN A 18 -2.88 -24.82 -3.94
C ASN A 18 -4.23 -24.16 -3.59
N PRO A 19 -5.14 -24.92 -2.95
CA PRO A 19 -6.49 -24.46 -2.63
C PRO A 19 -6.54 -23.23 -1.72
N VAL A 20 -5.50 -23.00 -0.89
CA VAL A 20 -5.41 -21.84 0.00
C VAL A 20 -5.45 -20.52 -0.76
N LEU A 21 -5.00 -20.50 -2.03
CA LEU A 21 -5.01 -19.30 -2.87
C LEU A 21 -6.42 -18.91 -3.34
N ALA A 22 -7.38 -19.83 -3.27
CA ALA A 22 -8.78 -19.56 -3.56
C ALA A 22 -9.55 -19.02 -2.35
N ASP A 23 -8.97 -19.07 -1.15
CA ASP A 23 -9.60 -18.58 0.07
C ASP A 23 -9.80 -17.05 0.02
N PRO A 24 -11.03 -16.54 0.22
CA PRO A 24 -11.31 -15.11 0.16
C PRO A 24 -10.53 -14.29 1.20
N GLY A 25 -10.28 -14.85 2.39
CA GLY A 25 -9.50 -14.18 3.45
C GLY A 25 -8.03 -14.03 3.05
N VAL A 26 -7.44 -15.07 2.46
CA VAL A 26 -6.07 -15.04 1.92
C VAL A 26 -5.95 -14.04 0.78
N GLN A 27 -6.91 -14.04 -0.16
CA GLN A 27 -6.93 -13.08 -1.27
C GLN A 27 -7.08 -11.64 -0.77
N SER A 28 -7.98 -11.41 0.19
CA SER A 28 -8.19 -10.09 0.79
C SER A 28 -6.94 -9.59 1.50
N ARG A 29 -6.25 -10.46 2.25
CA ARG A 29 -5.01 -10.10 2.94
C ARG A 29 -3.88 -9.79 1.95
N ALA A 30 -3.67 -10.64 0.95
CA ALA A 30 -2.68 -10.41 -0.10
C ALA A 30 -2.96 -9.12 -0.87
N ARG A 31 -4.24 -8.79 -1.09
CA ARG A 31 -4.64 -7.52 -1.69
C ARG A 31 -4.27 -6.33 -0.81
N ALA A 32 -4.59 -6.39 0.48
CA ALA A 32 -4.25 -5.33 1.43
C ALA A 32 -2.74 -5.10 1.55
N GLU A 33 -1.95 -6.19 1.59
CA GLU A 33 -0.48 -6.14 1.61
C GLU A 33 0.08 -5.50 0.33
N LEU A 34 -0.47 -5.84 -0.84
CA LEU A 34 -0.08 -5.22 -2.11
C LEU A 34 -0.43 -3.73 -2.15
N ASP A 35 -1.65 -3.36 -1.73
CA ASP A 35 -2.09 -1.97 -1.71
C ASP A 35 -1.22 -1.13 -0.76
N ALA A 36 -0.88 -1.66 0.41
CA ALA A 36 0.04 -1.05 1.37
C ALA A 36 1.44 -0.86 0.79
N TYR A 37 2.00 -1.89 0.14
CA TYR A 37 3.29 -1.79 -0.55
C TYR A 37 3.30 -0.70 -1.61
N VAL A 38 2.26 -0.62 -2.45
CA VAL A 38 2.16 0.40 -3.51
C VAL A 38 2.11 1.81 -2.90
N VAL A 39 1.32 2.02 -1.85
CA VAL A 39 1.23 3.32 -1.18
C VAL A 39 2.56 3.69 -0.51
N GLY A 40 3.17 2.78 0.25
CA GLY A 40 4.48 3.00 0.89
C GLY A 40 5.57 3.33 -0.12
N PHE A 41 5.62 2.60 -1.23
CA PHE A 41 6.56 2.87 -2.33
C PHE A 41 6.35 4.27 -2.93
N ARG A 42 5.10 4.70 -3.15
CA ARG A 42 4.82 6.05 -3.67
C ARG A 42 5.25 7.15 -2.71
N LEU A 43 5.05 6.98 -1.41
CA LEU A 43 5.53 7.93 -0.39
C LEU A 43 7.06 8.03 -0.39
N LYS A 44 7.75 6.89 -0.49
CA LYS A 44 9.20 6.83 -0.63
C LYS A 44 9.70 7.60 -1.85
N GLU A 45 9.08 7.41 -3.01
CA GLU A 45 9.46 8.11 -4.23
C GLU A 45 9.18 9.62 -4.13
N LEU A 46 8.05 10.02 -3.52
CA LEU A 46 7.76 11.42 -3.26
C LEU A 46 8.81 12.06 -2.34
N ARG A 47 9.14 11.42 -1.21
CA ARG A 47 10.21 11.88 -0.31
C ARG A 47 11.53 12.06 -1.04
N LYS A 48 11.94 11.08 -1.85
CA LYS A 48 13.17 11.16 -2.64
C LYS A 48 13.14 12.31 -3.65
N SER A 49 12.01 12.52 -4.32
CA SER A 49 11.86 13.64 -5.27
C SER A 49 12.03 15.01 -4.62
N LEU A 50 11.73 15.11 -3.33
CA LEU A 50 11.94 16.30 -2.49
C LEU A 50 13.35 16.37 -1.88
N GLY A 51 14.25 15.44 -2.22
CA GLY A 51 15.62 15.42 -1.73
C GLY A 51 15.78 15.09 -0.25
N ARG A 52 14.75 14.53 0.41
CA ARG A 52 14.77 14.23 1.84
C ARG A 52 15.19 12.80 2.13
N THR A 53 15.92 12.60 3.22
CA THR A 53 16.23 11.30 3.81
C THR A 53 15.09 10.80 4.70
N GLN A 54 15.06 9.51 5.01
CA GLN A 54 14.09 8.97 5.97
C GLN A 54 14.31 9.55 7.38
N ALA A 55 15.56 9.85 7.76
CA ALA A 55 15.88 10.44 9.06
C ALA A 55 15.34 11.87 9.20
N GLU A 56 15.40 12.67 8.13
CA GLU A 56 14.83 14.02 8.13
C GLU A 56 13.31 13.99 8.27
N VAL A 57 12.62 13.10 7.55
CA VAL A 57 11.17 12.92 7.70
C VAL A 57 10.83 12.41 9.10
N ALA A 58 11.61 11.47 9.64
CA ALA A 58 11.43 10.95 10.98
C ALA A 58 11.55 12.05 12.05
N ALA A 59 12.53 12.95 11.89
CA ALA A 59 12.71 14.10 12.78
C ALA A 59 11.52 15.06 12.75
N ILE A 60 10.96 15.33 11.57
CA ILE A 60 9.75 16.17 11.44
C ILE A 60 8.54 15.52 12.10
N LEU A 61 8.41 14.20 11.97
CA LEU A 61 7.31 13.42 12.52
C LEU A 61 7.45 13.10 14.02
N GLY A 62 8.63 13.30 14.61
CA GLY A 62 8.90 12.89 15.99
C GLY A 62 8.88 11.37 16.20
N VAL A 63 9.21 10.59 15.15
CA VAL A 63 9.25 9.11 15.20
C VAL A 63 10.65 8.59 14.87
N SER A 64 10.86 7.27 15.00
CA SER A 64 12.13 6.66 14.58
C SER A 64 12.25 6.59 13.06
N GLN A 65 13.49 6.60 12.54
CA GLN A 65 13.74 6.33 11.12
C GLN A 65 13.25 4.93 10.71
N ALA A 66 13.31 3.95 11.61
CA ALA A 66 12.75 2.62 11.40
C ALA A 66 11.24 2.67 11.14
N ARG A 67 10.50 3.52 11.86
CA ARG A 67 9.06 3.73 11.63
C ARG A 67 8.78 4.31 10.24
N VAL A 68 9.59 5.28 9.79
CA VAL A 68 9.52 5.81 8.41
C VAL A 68 9.79 4.71 7.38
N SER A 69 10.77 3.84 7.65
CA SER A 69 11.05 2.70 6.77
C SER A 69 9.87 1.74 6.67
N GLN A 70 9.24 1.37 7.80
CA GLN A 70 8.07 0.49 7.83
C GLN A 70 6.92 1.03 6.96
N ILE A 71 6.61 2.32 7.10
CA ILE A 71 5.61 3.01 6.27
C ILE A 71 5.97 2.89 4.78
N GLU A 72 7.22 3.20 4.42
CA GLU A 72 7.68 3.20 3.04
C GLU A 72 7.79 1.80 2.42
N THR A 73 7.83 0.74 3.23
CA THR A 73 7.83 -0.65 2.78
C THR A 73 6.44 -1.29 2.76
N GLY A 74 5.40 -0.57 3.21
CA GLY A 74 4.03 -1.08 3.21
C GLY A 74 3.65 -1.92 4.43
N ASP A 75 4.30 -1.71 5.58
CA ASP A 75 3.90 -2.37 6.82
C ASP A 75 2.51 -1.87 7.25
N LEU A 76 1.51 -2.76 7.25
CA LEU A 76 0.12 -2.42 7.57
C LEU A 76 -0.04 -1.84 8.98
N GLU A 77 0.76 -2.27 9.96
CA GLU A 77 0.74 -1.73 11.33
C GLU A 77 1.37 -0.32 11.39
N ALA A 78 2.07 0.08 10.33
CA ALA A 78 2.63 1.40 10.18
C ALA A 78 1.77 2.38 9.37
N MET A 79 0.75 1.89 8.69
CA MET A 79 -0.02 2.67 7.71
C MET A 79 -1.41 3.08 8.22
N GLU A 80 -1.49 3.46 9.49
CA GLU A 80 -2.68 4.09 10.04
C GLU A 80 -2.94 5.45 9.38
N LEU A 81 -4.22 5.83 9.29
CA LEU A 81 -4.64 7.05 8.60
C LEU A 81 -3.92 8.31 9.14
N GLU A 82 -3.78 8.43 10.45
CA GLU A 82 -3.13 9.58 11.08
C GLU A 82 -1.61 9.59 10.81
N THR A 83 -1.00 8.41 10.70
CA THR A 83 0.41 8.28 10.32
C THR A 83 0.62 8.76 8.89
N LEU A 84 -0.25 8.35 7.95
CA LEU A 84 -0.19 8.81 6.56
C LEU A 84 -0.46 10.31 6.42
N ARG A 85 -1.39 10.85 7.22
CA ARG A 85 -1.68 12.29 7.28
C ARG A 85 -0.46 13.08 7.75
N SER A 86 0.14 12.64 8.85
CA SER A 86 1.35 13.27 9.42
C SER A 86 2.51 13.18 8.43
N TYR A 87 2.72 12.03 7.80
CA TYR A 87 3.76 11.84 6.78
C TYR A 87 3.57 12.79 5.60
N ALA A 88 2.35 12.90 5.06
CA ALA A 88 2.04 13.84 3.99
C ALA A 88 2.34 15.29 4.42
N ALA A 89 1.94 15.68 5.63
CA ALA A 89 2.23 17.01 6.19
C ALA A 89 3.74 17.26 6.35
N ALA A 90 4.52 16.27 6.77
CA ALA A 90 5.98 16.37 6.88
C ALA A 90 6.68 16.61 5.53
N LEU A 91 6.04 16.21 4.43
CA LEU A 91 6.48 16.49 3.06
C LEU A 91 5.86 17.79 2.47
N GLY A 92 5.10 18.55 3.27
CA GLY A 92 4.40 19.76 2.82
C GLY A 92 3.14 19.49 2.00
N GLY A 93 2.64 18.26 2.01
CA GLY A 93 1.44 17.82 1.34
C GLY A 93 0.22 17.73 2.27
N ARG A 94 -0.86 17.17 1.72
CA ARG A 94 -2.12 16.91 2.42
C ARG A 94 -2.65 15.54 2.01
N LEU A 95 -3.18 14.78 2.97
CA LEU A 95 -3.89 13.53 2.71
C LEU A 95 -5.37 13.84 2.54
N ASP A 96 -5.95 13.44 1.41
CA ASP A 96 -7.39 13.47 1.17
C ASP A 96 -7.97 12.07 1.30
N VAL A 97 -9.01 11.92 2.10
CA VAL A 97 -9.74 10.65 2.23
C VAL A 97 -11.06 10.77 1.50
N THR A 98 -11.31 9.86 0.57
CA THR A 98 -12.53 9.83 -0.26
C THR A 98 -13.28 8.54 -0.01
N VAL A 99 -14.59 8.65 0.20
CA VAL A 99 -15.52 7.51 0.20
C VAL A 99 -16.15 7.43 -1.18
N SER A 100 -16.12 6.24 -1.78
CA SER A 100 -16.73 5.97 -3.10
C SER A 100 -17.73 4.82 -3.00
N ILE A 101 -18.97 5.07 -3.41
CA ILE A 101 -20.07 4.09 -3.45
C ILE A 101 -20.78 4.23 -4.79
N GLY A 102 -20.60 3.24 -5.68
CA GLY A 102 -21.06 3.34 -7.06
C GLY A 102 -20.46 4.57 -7.74
N ASP A 103 -21.32 5.42 -8.31
CA ASP A 103 -20.92 6.67 -8.97
C ASP A 103 -20.82 7.87 -8.01
N THR A 104 -21.14 7.68 -6.73
CA THR A 104 -21.09 8.75 -5.72
C THR A 104 -19.73 8.74 -5.01
N SER A 105 -19.05 9.88 -5.00
CA SER A 105 -17.82 10.07 -4.22
C SER A 105 -17.85 11.39 -3.47
N PHE A 106 -17.41 11.38 -2.21
CA PHE A 106 -17.24 12.60 -1.42
C PHE A 106 -16.00 12.51 -0.52
N ARG A 107 -15.38 13.67 -0.27
CA ARG A 107 -14.23 13.80 0.63
C ARG A 107 -14.71 13.82 2.07
N VAL A 108 -14.07 13.03 2.93
CA VAL A 108 -14.40 12.95 4.37
C VAL A 108 -13.35 13.61 5.27
N ALA A 109 -12.10 13.73 4.82
CA ALA A 109 -11.03 14.37 5.58
C ALA A 109 -9.81 14.73 4.70
#